data_AF-A0A7V9ME18-F1
#
_entry.id   AF-A0A7V9ME18-F1
#
_cell.length_a   1.000
_cell.length_b   1.000
_cell.length_c   1.000
_cell.angle_alpha   90.00
_cell.angle_beta   90.00
_cell.angle_gamma   90.00
#
_symmetry.space_group_name_H-M   'P 1'
#
loop_
_entity.id
_entity.type
_entity.pdbx_description
1 polymer ?
#
loop_
_entity_poly.entity_id
_entity_poly.type
_entity_poly.pdbx_seq_one_letter_code
_entity_poly.pdbx_strand_id
1 'polypeptide(L)' 'MRDAMCADDCDPTGVYFGSRDGSLFASNDAGEAWRQIAAHLPDVLCVRAAVIAE' A
#
# COMPACT_ATOMS: atom_id res chain seq x y z
N MET A 1 2.42 4.28 -12.40
CA MET A 1 1.88 4.13 -11.04
C MET A 1 1.01 2.88 -10.87
N ARG A 2 0.77 2.06 -11.91
CA ARG A 2 0.02 0.80 -11.76
C ARG A 2 0.82 -0.32 -11.07
N ASP A 3 2.15 -0.34 -11.22
CA ASP A 3 2.99 -1.48 -10.79
C ASP A 3 3.22 -1.53 -9.27
N ALA A 4 3.04 -0.41 -8.59
CA ALA A 4 3.25 -0.26 -7.16
C ALA A 4 1.93 -0.15 -6.38
N MET A 5 0.84 -0.75 -6.87
CA MET A 5 -0.45 -0.80 -6.17
C MET A 5 -0.80 -2.25 -5.83
N CYS A 6 -1.35 -2.47 -4.63
CA CYS A 6 -1.87 -3.76 -4.18
C CYS A 6 -3.17 -3.53 -3.41
N ALA A 7 -4.11 -4.47 -3.54
CA ALA A 7 -5.23 -4.62 -2.61
C ALA A 7 -5.07 -5.95 -1.88
N ASP A 8 -5.56 -6.03 -0.65
CA ASP A 8 -5.70 -7.30 0.07
C ASP A 8 -7.12 -7.88 -0.06
N ASP A 9 -7.38 -8.99 0.61
CA ASP A 9 -8.69 -9.66 0.63
C ASP A 9 -9.45 -9.42 1.95
N CYS A 10 -9.11 -8.36 2.71
CA CYS A 10 -9.82 -8.00 3.94
C CYS A 10 -11.20 -7.37 3.65
N ASP A 11 -12.05 -7.30 4.67
CA ASP A 11 -13.33 -6.58 4.63
C ASP A 11 -13.42 -5.61 5.83
N PRO A 12 -13.27 -4.29 5.64
CA PRO A 12 -13.06 -3.59 4.36
C PRO A 12 -11.70 -3.89 3.71
N THR A 13 -11.65 -3.82 2.38
CA THR A 13 -10.44 -4.04 1.59
C THR A 13 -9.36 -3.01 1.92
N GLY A 14 -8.17 -3.51 2.26
CA GLY A 14 -6.96 -2.72 2.37
C GLY A 14 -6.41 -2.37 0.98
N VAL A 15 -6.05 -1.11 0.78
CA VAL A 15 -5.47 -0.62 -0.47
C VAL A 15 -4.14 0.06 -0.19
N TYR A 16 -3.12 -0.30 -0.96
CA TYR A 16 -1.75 0.12 -0.73
C TYR A 16 -1.16 0.62 -2.05
N PHE A 17 -0.41 1.73 -2.00
CA PHE A 17 0.39 2.14 -3.15
C PHE A 17 1.71 2.81 -2.77
N GLY A 18 2.73 2.57 -3.59
CA GLY A 18 4.02 3.22 -3.54
C GLY A 18 4.21 4.25 -4.66
N SER A 19 5.01 5.27 -4.40
CA SER A 19 5.38 6.31 -5.36
C SER A 19 6.88 6.30 -5.67
N ARG A 20 7.26 7.00 -6.75
CA ARG A 20 8.66 7.16 -7.17
C ARG A 20 9.46 8.07 -6.24
N ASP A 21 8.81 8.88 -5.42
CA ASP A 21 9.49 9.70 -4.41
C ASP A 21 9.85 8.93 -3.13
N GLY A 22 9.60 7.61 -3.10
CA GLY A 22 9.94 6.76 -1.96
C GLY A 22 8.88 6.72 -0.85
N SER A 23 7.68 7.23 -1.10
CA SER A 23 6.56 7.18 -0.15
C SER A 23 5.70 5.93 -0.36
N LEU A 24 5.18 5.37 0.74
CA LEU A 24 4.23 4.26 0.75
C LEU A 24 2.98 4.67 1.53
N PHE A 25 1.82 4.50 0.93
CA PHE A 25 0.53 4.83 1.50
C PHE A 25 -0.33 3.58 1.64
N ALA A 26 -1.18 3.59 2.67
CA ALA A 26 -2.17 2.56 2.93
C ALA A 26 -3.52 3.20 3.29
N SER A 27 -4.58 2.53 2.88
CA SER A 27 -5.95 2.70 3.34
C SER A 27 -6.42 1.34 3.88
N ASN A 28 -7.17 1.37 4.98
CA ASN A 28 -7.84 0.20 5.55
C ASN A 28 -9.37 0.38 5.54
N ASP A 29 -9.86 1.28 4.70
CA ASP A 29 -11.26 1.68 4.56
C ASP A 29 -11.65 1.79 3.08
N ALA A 30 -11.18 0.85 2.25
CA ALA A 30 -11.48 0.77 0.82
C ALA A 30 -11.12 2.03 0.00
N GLY A 31 -10.16 2.83 0.47
CA GLY A 31 -9.65 4.01 -0.21
C GLY A 31 -10.27 5.34 0.22
N GLU A 32 -11.14 5.35 1.23
CA GLU A 32 -11.79 6.57 1.74
C GLU A 32 -10.78 7.50 2.46
N ALA A 33 -9.87 6.94 3.25
CA ALA A 33 -8.80 7.68 3.92
C ALA A 33 -7.43 7.03 3.73
N TRP A 34 -6.39 7.86 3.70
CA TRP A 34 -5.02 7.45 3.40
C TRP A 34 -4.05 7.83 4.51
N ARG A 35 -3.13 6.93 4.82
CA ARG A 35 -2.00 7.16 5.73
C ARG A 35 -0.70 6.82 5.03
N GLN A 36 0.30 7.69 5.17
CA GLN A 36 1.67 7.36 4.81
C GLN A 36 2.26 6.43 5.86
N ILE A 37 2.65 5.22 5.46
CA ILE A 37 3.16 4.17 6.35
C ILE A 37 4.68 3.96 6.23
N ALA A 38 5.29 4.46 5.15
CA ALA A 38 6.75 4.56 5.03
C ALA A 38 7.14 5.77 4.15
N ALA A 39 8.39 6.22 4.31
CA ALA A 39 8.96 7.37 3.61
C ALA A 39 10.47 7.15 3.37
N HIS A 40 11.05 7.96 2.49
CA HIS A 40 12.49 8.00 2.22
C HIS A 40 13.08 6.66 1.73
N LEU A 41 12.25 5.84 1.09
CA LEU A 41 12.70 4.69 0.34
C LEU A 41 13.27 5.16 -1.02
N PRO A 42 14.01 4.30 -1.74
CA PRO A 42 14.15 4.44 -3.19
C PRO A 42 12.78 4.36 -3.89
N ASP A 43 12.74 4.56 -5.21
CA ASP A 43 11.54 4.34 -6.03
C ASP A 43 10.81 3.04 -5.64
N VAL A 44 9.56 3.14 -5.19
CA VAL A 44 8.75 1.96 -4.88
C VAL A 44 8.19 1.43 -6.18
N LEU A 45 8.77 0.33 -6.68
CA LEU A 45 8.39 -0.26 -7.97
C LEU A 45 7.29 -1.31 -7.85
N CYS A 46 7.14 -1.94 -6.69
CA CYS A 46 6.14 -2.97 -6.44
C CYS A 46 5.69 -2.96 -4.99
N VAL A 47 4.40 -3.23 -4.75
CA VAL A 47 3.80 -3.44 -3.43
C VAL A 47 3.08 -4.78 -3.44
N ARG A 48 3.19 -5.54 -2.34
CA ARG A 48 2.50 -6.81 -2.09
C ARG A 48 1.97 -6.79 -0.66
N ALA A 49 0.70 -7.13 -0.49
CA ALA A 49 0.10 -7.38 0.82
C ALA A 49 -0.05 -8.90 1.00
N ALA A 50 0.15 -9.37 2.23
CA ALA A 50 -0.02 -10.78 2.60
C ALA A 50 -0.48 -10.87 4.05
N VAL A 51 -1.38 -11.81 4.33
CA VAL A 51 -1.73 -12.20 5.71
C VAL A 51 -0.66 -13.15 6.21
N ILE A 52 -0.05 -12.81 7.35
CA ILE A 52 0.96 -13.66 7.99
C ILE A 52 0.25 -14.52 9.02
N ALA A 53 0.37 -15.84 8.91
CA ALA A 53 -0.06 -16.76 9.95
C ALA A 53 0.90 -16.64 11.14
N GLU A 54 0.35 -16.60 12.35
CA GLU A 54 1.13 -16.61 13.60
C GLU A 54 1.84 -17.94 13.84
#